data_AF-A0A973QUE8-F1
#
_entry.id   AF-A0A973QUE8-F1
#
_cell.length_a   1.000
_cell.length_b   1.000
_cell.length_c   1.000
_cell.angle_alpha   90.00
_cell.angle_beta   90.00
_cell.angle_gamma   90.00
#
_symmetry.space_group_name_H-M   'P 1'
#
loop_
_entity.id
_entity.type
_entity.pdbx_description
1 polymer ?
#
loop_
_entity_poly.entity_id
_entity_poly.type
_entity_poly.pdbx_seq_one_letter_code
_entity_poly.pdbx_strand_id
1 'polypeptide(L)'
;MSDDSPLIQSLRAAVTAAPGDVPLRLHLAELLLTAGRHDAAVAEVAVALQHAPGDPQARELMARAMGAPPAQTPLSAPPAVQAPAT
;
A
#
# COMPACT_ATOMS: atom_id res chain seq x y z
N MET A 1 -2.68 24.10 6.00
CA MET A 1 -1.92 24.28 4.75
C MET A 1 -1.51 22.89 4.32
N SER A 2 -1.98 22.42 3.17
CA SER A 2 -1.75 21.05 2.73
C SER A 2 -0.24 20.80 2.64
N ASP A 3 0.28 19.98 3.54
CA ASP A 3 1.65 19.45 3.55
C ASP A 3 1.79 18.41 2.43
N ASP A 4 1.42 18.79 1.22
CA ASP A 4 1.50 17.96 0.05
C ASP A 4 2.70 18.47 -0.74
N SER A 5 3.78 17.70 -0.72
CA SER A 5 5.00 18.04 -1.42
C SER A 5 4.68 18.37 -2.88
N PRO A 6 5.29 19.40 -3.51
CA PRO A 6 4.95 19.80 -4.89
C PRO A 6 5.03 18.66 -5.90
N LEU A 7 5.82 17.62 -5.58
CA LEU A 7 5.89 16.38 -6.34
C LEU A 7 4.57 15.59 -6.32
N ILE A 8 3.90 15.46 -5.17
CA ILE A 8 2.62 14.74 -5.05
C ILE A 8 1.54 15.45 -5.86
N GLN A 9 1.46 16.78 -5.75
CA GLN A 9 0.56 17.59 -6.57
C GLN A 9 0.80 17.40 -8.08
N SER A 10 2.06 17.41 -8.51
CA SER A 10 2.42 17.20 -9.91
C SER A 10 2.01 15.80 -10.39
N LEU A 11 2.22 14.79 -9.56
CA LEU A 11 1.89 13.40 -9.90
C LEU A 11 0.37 13.16 -9.92
N ARG A 12 -0.38 13.79 -9.02
CA ARG A 12 -1.86 13.78 -9.06
C ARG A 12 -2.40 14.39 -10.35
N ALA A 13 -1.82 15.51 -10.80
CA ALA A 13 -2.20 16.11 -12.07
C ALA A 13 -1.92 15.16 -13.25
N ALA A 14 -0.79 14.47 -13.23
CA ALA A 14 -0.43 13.49 -14.24
C ALA A 14 -1.40 12.28 -14.24
N VAL A 15 -1.75 11.72 -13.07
CA VAL A 15 -2.75 10.64 -12.95
C VAL A 15 -4.13 11.09 -13.40
N THR A 16 -4.48 12.36 -13.17
CA THR A 16 -5.74 12.94 -13.66
C THR A 16 -5.75 13.04 -15.18
N ALA A 17 -4.62 13.37 -15.81
CA ALA A 17 -4.48 13.41 -17.26
C ALA A 17 -4.46 12.01 -17.89
N ALA A 18 -3.94 11.00 -17.17
CA ALA A 18 -3.83 9.63 -17.62
C ALA A 18 -4.36 8.64 -16.56
N PRO A 19 -5.69 8.53 -16.39
CA PRO A 19 -6.28 7.68 -15.35
C PRO A 19 -6.05 6.18 -15.60
N GLY A 20 -5.78 5.77 -16.84
CA GLY A 20 -5.46 4.37 -17.17
C GLY A 20 -4.01 3.97 -16.90
N ASP A 21 -3.14 4.94 -16.55
CA ASP A 21 -1.72 4.70 -16.36
C ASP A 21 -1.45 4.13 -14.95
N VAL A 22 -1.57 2.81 -14.85
CA VAL A 22 -1.31 2.03 -13.63
C VAL A 22 0.04 2.38 -12.98
N PRO A 23 1.19 2.37 -13.69
CA PRO A 23 2.47 2.65 -13.04
C PRO A 23 2.53 4.05 -12.43
N LEU A 24 1.98 5.06 -13.11
CA LEU A 24 1.92 6.43 -12.61
C LEU A 24 1.11 6.54 -11.31
N ARG A 25 0.00 5.81 -11.26
CA ARG A 25 -0.87 5.73 -10.08
C ARG A 25 -0.21 5.01 -8.90
N LEU A 26 0.56 3.96 -9.17
CA LEU A 26 1.34 3.26 -8.14
C LEU A 26 2.44 4.15 -7.54
N HIS A 27 3.12 4.95 -8.37
CA HIS A 27 4.08 5.93 -7.87
C HIS A 27 3.42 6.96 -6.95
N LEU A 28 2.21 7.43 -7.29
CA LEU A 28 1.45 8.32 -6.42
C LEU A 28 1.12 7.68 -5.08
N ALA A 29 0.66 6.43 -5.09
CA ALA A 29 0.41 5.69 -3.87
C ALA A 29 1.67 5.55 -2.99
N GLU A 30 2.83 5.24 -3.59
CA GLU A 30 4.08 5.10 -2.85
C GLU A 30 4.52 6.42 -2.19
N LEU A 31 4.37 7.54 -2.89
CA LEU A 31 4.63 8.85 -2.30
C LEU A 31 3.67 9.16 -1.14
N LEU A 32 2.38 8.83 -1.29
CA LEU A 32 1.39 9.01 -0.23
C LEU A 32 1.72 8.18 1.01
N LEU A 33 2.21 6.95 0.84
CA LEU A 33 2.70 6.12 1.95
C LEU A 33 3.89 6.76 2.67
N THR A 34 4.86 7.25 1.91
CA THR A 34 6.04 7.92 2.47
C THR A 34 5.67 9.20 3.23
N ALA A 35 4.61 9.89 2.78
CA ALA A 35 4.03 11.04 3.47
C ALA A 35 3.12 10.67 4.66
N GLY A 36 3.00 9.37 5.01
CA GLY A 36 2.15 8.88 6.10
C GLY A 36 0.64 8.89 5.79
N ARG A 37 0.26 9.18 4.54
CA ARG A 37 -1.12 9.30 4.06
C ARG A 37 -1.64 7.94 3.59
N HIS A 38 -1.69 6.99 4.52
CA HIS A 38 -2.06 5.59 4.27
C HIS A 38 -3.46 5.45 3.63
N ASP A 39 -4.46 6.19 4.11
CA ASP A 39 -5.83 6.16 3.58
C ASP A 39 -5.90 6.55 2.09
N ALA A 40 -5.23 7.65 1.73
CA ALA A 40 -5.16 8.10 0.33
C ALA A 40 -4.37 7.11 -0.54
N ALA A 41 -3.31 6.50 -0.01
CA ALA A 41 -2.56 5.47 -0.71
C ALA A 41 -3.42 4.23 -0.98
N VAL A 42 -4.23 3.77 -0.02
CA VAL A 42 -5.16 2.64 -0.21
C VAL A 42 -6.11 2.92 -1.37
N ALA A 43 -6.68 4.13 -1.44
CA ALA A 43 -7.60 4.50 -2.52
C ALA A 43 -6.92 4.43 -3.91
N GLU A 44 -5.71 4.97 -4.05
CA GLU A 44 -4.99 4.94 -5.33
C GLU A 44 -4.58 3.52 -5.74
N VAL A 45 -4.11 2.71 -4.77
CA VAL A 45 -3.75 1.31 -5.01
C VAL A 45 -4.97 0.47 -5.39
N ALA A 46 -6.12 0.71 -4.75
CA ALA A 46 -7.36 0.02 -5.08
C ALA A 46 -7.78 0.28 -6.53
N VAL A 47 -7.59 1.51 -7.03
CA VAL A 47 -7.84 1.82 -8.45
C VAL A 47 -6.80 1.17 -9.36
N ALA A 48 -5.52 1.18 -8.98
CA ALA A 48 -4.49 0.48 -9.74
C ALA A 48 -4.79 -1.03 -9.87
N LEU A 49 -5.25 -1.68 -8.79
CA LEU A 49 -5.65 -3.09 -8.79
C LEU A 49 -6.92 -3.37 -9.60
N GLN A 50 -7.84 -2.40 -9.73
CA GLN A 50 -9.00 -2.55 -10.62
C GLN A 50 -8.57 -2.62 -12.09
N HIS A 51 -7.54 -1.87 -12.48
CA HIS A 51 -6.98 -1.89 -13.83
C HIS A 51 -6.02 -3.08 -14.05
N ALA A 52 -5.21 -3.41 -13.05
CA ALA A 52 -4.21 -4.47 -13.10
C ALA A 52 -4.26 -5.35 -11.83
N PRO A 53 -5.24 -6.25 -11.70
CA PRO A 53 -5.41 -7.07 -10.50
C PRO A 53 -4.27 -8.08 -10.27
N GLY A 54 -3.50 -8.38 -11.32
CA GLY A 54 -2.32 -9.25 -11.26
C GLY A 54 -1.02 -8.52 -10.92
N ASP A 55 -1.05 -7.20 -10.69
CA ASP A 55 0.16 -6.43 -10.47
C ASP A 55 0.75 -6.68 -9.07
N PRO A 56 1.98 -7.22 -8.96
CA PRO A 56 2.56 -7.57 -7.67
C PRO A 56 2.93 -6.34 -6.85
N GLN A 57 3.33 -5.24 -7.50
CA GLN A 57 3.67 -3.99 -6.83
C GLN A 57 2.44 -3.34 -6.19
N ALA A 58 1.31 -3.33 -6.89
CA ALA A 58 0.04 -2.86 -6.36
C ALA A 58 -0.37 -3.64 -5.09
N ARG A 59 -0.24 -4.98 -5.10
CA ARG A 59 -0.54 -5.81 -3.91
C ARG A 59 0.38 -5.51 -2.73
N GLU A 60 1.67 -5.33 -2.99
CA GLU A 60 2.65 -4.99 -1.95
C GLU A 60 2.38 -3.61 -1.35
N LEU A 61 2.10 -2.61 -2.19
CA LEU A 61 1.71 -1.27 -1.75
C LEU A 61 0.42 -1.30 -0.94
N MET A 62 -0.57 -2.12 -1.32
CA MET A 62 -1.82 -2.27 -0.56
C MET A 62 -1.55 -2.84 0.84
N ALA A 63 -0.72 -3.87 0.93
CA ALA A 63 -0.33 -4.47 2.21
C ALA A 63 0.37 -3.44 3.12
N ARG A 64 1.34 -2.69 2.56
CA ARG A 64 2.03 -1.60 3.26
C ARG A 64 1.06 -0.51 3.71
N ALA A 65 0.12 -0.13 2.85
CA ALA A 65 -0.88 0.90 3.12
C ALA A 65 -1.85 0.51 4.25
N MET A 66 -2.24 -0.76 4.30
CA MET A 66 -3.09 -1.30 5.36
C MET A 66 -2.32 -1.57 6.66
N GLY A 67 -1.01 -1.29 6.71
CA GLY A 67 -0.17 -1.60 7.87
C GLY A 67 0.01 -3.10 8.09
N ALA A 68 -0.25 -3.93 7.08
CA ALA A 68 0.02 -5.35 7.18
C ALA A 68 1.55 -5.54 7.23
N PRO A 69 2.09 -6.31 8.19
CA PRO A 69 3.48 -6.71 8.13
C PRO A 69 3.70 -7.44 6.80
N PRO A 70 4.84 -7.21 6.10
CA PRO A 70 5.13 -7.90 4.84
C PRO A 70 5.00 -9.37 5.12
N ALA A 71 4.03 -10.04 4.47
CA ALA A 71 3.52 -11.36 4.81
C ALA A 71 4.64 -12.24 5.37
N GLN A 72 4.75 -12.19 6.70
CA GLN A 72 5.59 -13.13 7.41
C GLN A 72 4.80 -14.39 7.19
N THR A 73 5.32 -15.27 6.34
CA THR A 73 4.96 -16.69 6.31
C THR A 73 4.56 -17.03 7.74
N PRO A 74 3.33 -17.50 8.04
CA PRO A 74 2.98 -17.88 9.40
C PRO A 74 3.94 -19.01 9.78
N LEU A 75 5.09 -18.63 10.33
CA LEU A 75 6.06 -19.52 10.88
C LEU A 75 5.37 -19.97 12.15
N SER A 76 4.76 -21.16 12.03
CA SER A 76 4.14 -21.93 13.09
C SER A 76 4.61 -21.48 14.45
N ALA A 77 3.76 -20.76 15.18
CA ALA A 77 3.96 -20.57 16.60
C ALA A 77 4.09 -21.97 17.22
N PRO A 78 5.22 -22.34 17.86
CA PRO A 78 5.22 -23.53 18.68
C PRO A 78 4.27 -23.28 19.85
N PRO A 79 3.38 -24.22 20.23
CA PRO A 79 2.65 -24.11 21.47
C PRO A 79 3.65 -24.18 22.62
N ALA A 80 4.03 -23.03 23.16
CA ALA A 80 4.73 -22.92 24.42
C ALA A 80 3.81 -23.46 25.52
N VAL A 81 4.13 -24.66 25.99
CA VAL A 81 4.04 -25.17 27.36
C VAL A 81 2.82 -24.70 28.19
N GLN A 82 1.90 -25.62 28.44
CA GLN A 82 1.24 -25.68 29.75
C GLN A 82 1.55 -27.03 30.40
N ALA A 83 2.51 -27.02 31.32
CA ALA A 83 2.60 -28.01 32.37
C ALA A 83 1.62 -27.61 33.48
N PRO A 84 0.75 -28.52 33.94
CA PRO A 84 0.27 -28.49 35.30
C PRO A 84 0.90 -29.64 36.10
N ALA A 85 1.37 -29.27 37.28
CA ALA A 85 1.83 -30.17 38.32
C ALA A 85 0.73 -31.15 38.77
N THR A 86 1.12 -32.38 39.09
CA THR A 86 0.48 -33.26 40.08
C THR A 86 1.53 -34.21 40.60
#